data_AF-A0A1M5L8G5-F1
#
_entry.id   AF-A0A1M5L8G5-F1
#
_cell.length_a   1.000
_cell.length_b   1.000
_cell.length_c   1.000
_cell.angle_alpha   90.00
_cell.angle_beta   90.00
_cell.angle_gamma   90.00
#
_symmetry.space_group_name_H-M   'P 1'
#
loop_
_entity.id
_entity.type
_entity.pdbx_description
1 polymer ?
#
loop_
_entity_poly.entity_id
_entity_poly.type
_entity_poly.pdbx_seq_one_letter_code
_entity_poly.pdbx_strand_id
1 'polypeptide(L)'
;MIQDYLDGLSRELDFDRSLARCVRQEVEDHLWEAVAADPAGNLLEAQRRAVANFGDARVIAAQFAVLSLARQSRRAGVAAVLVVAGIFIAMKARVAWYAATQWAISDDLRAVGGLVGMVDRYAFLLAAIVGLAGWLYIRSREIPAALHPAYRRQLHRFFVLCCTAAAALAVSVVSDAVLTALNLRGTELSAASVVPIISMTIEIACVGMLVFHIYGIAQRAASAAALMKT
;
A
#
# COMPACT_ATOMS: atom_id res chain seq x y z
N MET A 1 36.86 -6.30 1.44
CA MET A 1 36.53 -5.74 0.11
C MET A 1 35.15 -6.13 -0.38
N ILE A 2 34.85 -7.42 -0.62
CA ILE A 2 33.48 -7.86 -0.95
C ILE A 2 32.51 -7.53 0.19
N GLN A 3 32.88 -7.85 1.44
CA GLN A 3 32.04 -7.55 2.61
C GLN A 3 31.81 -6.03 2.77
N ASP A 4 32.83 -5.19 2.57
CA ASP A 4 32.68 -3.73 2.63
C ASP A 4 31.72 -3.20 1.56
N TYR A 5 31.76 -3.79 0.36
CA TYR A 5 30.83 -3.49 -0.73
C TYR A 5 29.40 -3.90 -0.38
N LEU A 6 29.21 -5.12 0.13
CA LEU A 6 27.91 -5.64 0.58
C LEU A 6 27.34 -4.83 1.74
N ASP A 7 28.18 -4.35 2.66
CA ASP A 7 27.78 -3.49 3.76
C ASP A 7 27.39 -2.08 3.29
N GLY A 8 28.05 -1.57 2.24
CA GLY A 8 27.63 -0.36 1.54
C GLY A 8 26.26 -0.54 0.87
N LEU A 9 26.10 -1.61 0.09
CA LEU A 9 24.85 -1.94 -0.59
C LEU A 9 23.69 -2.14 0.39
N SER A 10 23.93 -2.84 1.50
CA SER A 10 22.94 -3.06 2.56
C SER A 10 22.53 -1.75 3.25
N ARG A 11 23.49 -0.84 3.50
CA ARG A 11 23.21 0.50 4.06
C ARG A 11 22.34 1.34 3.13
N GLU A 12 22.62 1.32 1.82
CA GLU A 12 21.80 2.02 0.83
C GLU A 12 20.38 1.41 0.72
N LEU A 13 20.21 0.12 1.00
CA LEU A 13 18.92 -0.58 0.95
C LEU A 13 18.18 -0.70 2.29
N ASP A 14 18.67 -0.10 3.38
CA ASP A 14 18.12 -0.30 4.74
C ASP A 14 16.64 0.16 4.89
N PHE A 15 16.14 0.99 3.96
CA PHE A 15 14.72 1.35 3.88
C PHE A 15 13.80 0.14 3.64
N ASP A 16 14.33 -0.97 3.11
CA ASP A 16 13.64 -2.24 2.99
C ASP A 16 14.59 -3.40 3.38
N ARG A 17 14.58 -3.75 4.67
CA ARG A 17 15.40 -4.85 5.21
C ARG A 17 15.18 -6.22 4.57
N SER A 18 14.03 -6.44 3.94
CA SER A 18 13.78 -7.70 3.23
C SER A 18 14.48 -7.69 1.87
N LEU A 19 14.39 -6.56 1.17
CA LEU A 19 15.11 -6.32 -0.08
C LEU A 19 16.62 -6.31 0.15
N ALA A 20 17.10 -5.59 1.16
CA ALA A 20 18.52 -5.50 1.50
C ALA A 20 19.14 -6.88 1.72
N ARG A 21 18.46 -7.75 2.47
CA ARG A 21 18.93 -9.14 2.69
C ARG A 21 18.95 -9.96 1.41
N CYS A 22 17.86 -9.91 0.63
CA CYS A 22 17.76 -10.68 -0.61
C CYS A 22 18.81 -10.24 -1.64
N VAL A 23 18.95 -8.92 -1.84
CA VAL A 23 19.91 -8.35 -2.80
C VAL A 23 21.34 -8.58 -2.33
N ARG A 24 21.61 -8.46 -1.02
CA ARG A 24 22.94 -8.79 -0.46
C ARG A 24 23.31 -10.23 -0.77
N GLN A 25 22.41 -11.17 -0.53
CA GLN A 25 22.66 -12.59 -0.76
C GLN A 25 22.92 -12.89 -2.24
N GLU A 26 22.07 -12.38 -3.13
CA GLU A 26 22.24 -12.56 -4.58
C GLU A 26 23.56 -11.97 -5.09
N VAL A 27 23.91 -10.76 -4.64
CA VAL A 27 25.14 -10.08 -5.06
C VAL A 27 26.37 -10.76 -4.46
N GLU A 28 26.28 -11.25 -3.22
CA GLU A 28 27.35 -12.04 -2.59
C GLU A 28 27.64 -13.30 -3.41
N ASP A 29 26.60 -14.06 -3.77
CA ASP A 29 26.71 -15.29 -4.55
C ASP A 29 27.38 -15.00 -5.92
N HIS A 30 26.91 -13.98 -6.65
CA HIS A 30 27.50 -13.62 -7.94
C HIS A 30 28.94 -13.09 -7.86
N LEU A 31 29.28 -12.35 -6.80
CA LEU A 31 30.66 -11.89 -6.60
C LEU A 31 31.59 -13.08 -6.32
N TRP A 32 31.14 -14.07 -5.54
CA TRP A 32 31.92 -15.28 -5.30
C TRP A 32 32.03 -16.17 -6.53
N GLU A 33 30.98 -16.29 -7.34
CA GLU A 33 31.03 -16.97 -8.64
C GLU A 33 32.04 -16.30 -9.58
N ALA A 34 32.04 -14.97 -9.65
CA ALA A 34 32.98 -14.22 -10.48
C ALA A 34 34.44 -14.39 -10.02
N VAL A 35 34.68 -14.48 -8.71
CA VAL A 35 36.00 -14.77 -8.15
C VAL A 35 36.43 -16.20 -8.46
N ALA A 36 35.52 -17.17 -8.33
CA ALA A 36 35.80 -18.58 -8.64
C ALA A 36 36.11 -18.82 -10.13
N ALA A 37 35.55 -18.00 -11.02
CA ALA A 37 35.79 -18.06 -12.46
C ALA A 37 37.18 -17.54 -12.90
N ASP A 38 37.94 -16.86 -12.02
CA ASP A 38 39.32 -16.42 -12.28
C ASP A 38 40.34 -17.11 -11.33
N PRO A 39 40.66 -18.40 -11.56
CA PRO A 39 41.54 -19.18 -10.69
C PRO A 39 43.03 -18.83 -10.83
N ALA A 40 43.42 -17.99 -11.79
CA ALA A 40 44.83 -17.74 -12.13
C ALA A 40 45.42 -16.49 -11.44
N GLY A 41 44.60 -15.64 -10.82
CA GLY A 41 45.02 -14.39 -10.17
C GLY A 41 45.19 -14.50 -8.65
N ASN A 42 45.89 -13.52 -8.05
CA ASN A 42 45.85 -13.29 -6.61
C ASN A 42 44.39 -13.08 -6.17
N LEU A 43 43.92 -13.82 -5.16
CA LEU A 43 42.55 -13.76 -4.63
C LEU A 43 42.10 -12.32 -4.37
N LEU A 44 43.00 -11.46 -3.89
CA LEU A 44 42.68 -10.07 -3.55
C LEU A 44 42.46 -9.20 -4.80
N GLU A 45 43.17 -9.47 -5.90
CA GLU A 45 42.97 -8.81 -7.19
C GLU A 45 41.72 -9.33 -7.91
N ALA A 46 41.43 -10.63 -7.80
CA ALA A 46 40.21 -11.23 -8.33
C ALA A 46 38.97 -10.61 -7.65
N GLN A 47 38.99 -10.45 -6.32
CA GLN A 47 37.95 -9.71 -5.59
C GLN A 47 37.83 -8.25 -6.05
N ARG A 48 38.97 -7.58 -6.29
CA ARG A 48 38.99 -6.19 -6.77
C ARG A 48 38.37 -6.02 -8.14
N ARG A 49 38.71 -6.92 -9.07
CA ARG A 49 38.11 -6.96 -10.41
C ARG A 49 36.63 -7.33 -10.37
N ALA A 50 36.24 -8.31 -9.56
CA ALA A 50 34.84 -8.69 -9.40
C ALA A 50 33.98 -7.49 -8.95
N VAL A 51 34.39 -6.78 -7.89
CA VAL A 51 33.68 -5.58 -7.40
C VAL A 51 33.69 -4.46 -8.45
N ALA A 52 34.82 -4.20 -9.10
CA ALA A 52 34.92 -3.16 -10.13
C ALA A 52 34.02 -3.45 -11.35
N ASN A 53 33.92 -4.71 -11.76
CA ASN A 53 33.06 -5.15 -12.86
C ASN A 53 31.57 -5.11 -12.49
N PHE A 54 31.25 -5.35 -11.22
CA PHE A 54 29.87 -5.28 -10.73
C PHE A 54 29.33 -3.83 -10.73
N GLY A 55 30.23 -2.87 -10.49
CA GLY A 55 29.92 -1.44 -10.56
C GLY A 55 29.53 -0.84 -9.21
N ASP A 56 29.09 0.43 -9.23
CA ASP A 56 28.79 1.19 -8.02
C ASP A 56 27.58 0.60 -7.26
N ALA A 57 27.78 0.24 -5.99
CA ALA A 57 26.75 -0.29 -5.10
C ALA A 57 25.51 0.61 -5.05
N ARG A 58 25.70 1.93 -5.15
CA ARG A 58 24.61 2.91 -5.09
C ARG A 58 23.73 2.90 -6.33
N VAL A 59 24.34 2.74 -7.51
CA VAL A 59 23.59 2.64 -8.78
C VAL A 59 22.75 1.36 -8.77
N ILE A 60 23.32 0.27 -8.27
CA ILE A 60 22.64 -1.03 -8.15
C ILE A 60 21.50 -0.93 -7.12
N ALA A 61 21.75 -0.36 -5.94
CA ALA A 61 20.72 -0.11 -4.93
C ALA A 61 19.54 0.69 -5.48
N ALA A 62 19.83 1.75 -6.26
CA ALA A 62 18.80 2.57 -6.89
C ALA A 62 17.92 1.78 -7.88
N GLN A 63 18.51 0.90 -8.71
CA GLN A 63 17.76 0.05 -9.63
C GLN A 63 16.82 -0.91 -8.89
N PHE A 64 17.31 -1.58 -7.85
CA PHE A 64 16.48 -2.47 -7.03
C PHE A 64 15.39 -1.71 -6.26
N ALA A 65 15.68 -0.49 -5.79
CA ALA A 65 14.69 0.38 -5.16
C ALA A 65 13.53 0.71 -6.11
N VAL A 66 13.81 1.00 -7.38
CA VAL A 66 12.78 1.25 -8.42
C VAL A 66 11.84 0.05 -8.56
N LEU A 67 12.44 -1.12 -8.76
CA LEU A 67 11.73 -2.36 -9.03
C LEU A 67 10.86 -2.76 -7.83
N SER A 68 11.41 -2.66 -6.62
CA SER A 68 10.68 -2.92 -5.38
C SER A 68 9.51 -1.96 -5.24
N LEU A 69 9.74 -0.66 -5.43
CA LEU A 69 8.70 0.37 -5.28
C LEU A 69 7.58 0.22 -6.32
N ALA A 70 7.92 -0.16 -7.57
CA ALA A 70 6.96 -0.46 -8.62
C ALA A 70 6.09 -1.69 -8.29
N ARG A 71 6.72 -2.75 -7.77
CA ARG A 71 6.01 -3.98 -7.39
C ARG A 71 5.11 -3.74 -6.17
N GLN A 72 5.60 -2.99 -5.19
CA GLN A 72 4.88 -2.66 -3.98
C GLN A 72 3.70 -1.73 -4.26
N SER A 73 3.85 -0.72 -5.13
CA SER A 73 2.75 0.17 -5.52
C SER A 73 1.63 -0.58 -6.25
N ARG A 74 1.97 -1.52 -7.15
CA ARG A 74 0.98 -2.39 -7.81
C ARG A 74 0.22 -3.26 -6.80
N ARG A 75 0.93 -3.89 -5.85
CA ARG A 75 0.30 -4.69 -4.78
C ARG A 75 -0.61 -3.83 -3.91
N ALA A 76 -0.19 -2.62 -3.56
CA ALA A 76 -0.99 -1.69 -2.78
C ALA A 76 -2.26 -1.25 -3.53
N GLY A 77 -2.17 -1.03 -4.84
CA GLY A 77 -3.34 -0.73 -5.67
C GLY A 77 -4.35 -1.87 -5.68
N VAL A 78 -3.90 -3.11 -5.84
CA VAL A 78 -4.78 -4.30 -5.74
C VAL A 78 -5.39 -4.42 -4.36
N ALA A 79 -4.60 -4.29 -3.30
CA ALA A 79 -5.09 -4.34 -1.92
C ALA A 79 -6.14 -3.25 -1.64
N ALA A 80 -5.92 -2.02 -2.11
CA ALA A 80 -6.87 -0.93 -1.98
C ALA A 80 -8.21 -1.24 -2.68
N VAL A 81 -8.17 -1.76 -3.91
CA VAL A 81 -9.38 -2.16 -4.65
C VAL A 81 -10.13 -3.28 -3.92
N LEU A 82 -9.42 -4.29 -3.41
CA LEU A 82 -10.03 -5.39 -2.66
C LEU A 82 -10.68 -4.90 -1.34
N VAL A 83 -10.01 -4.00 -0.62
CA VAL A 83 -10.56 -3.41 0.62
C VAL A 83 -11.83 -2.61 0.32
N VAL A 84 -11.80 -1.75 -0.71
CA VAL A 84 -12.99 -0.98 -1.14
C VAL A 84 -14.14 -1.92 -1.51
N ALA A 85 -13.86 -2.97 -2.28
CA ALA A 85 -14.88 -3.96 -2.66
C ALA A 85 -15.43 -4.73 -1.45
N GLY A 86 -14.57 -5.12 -0.51
CA GLY A 86 -14.98 -5.79 0.72
C GLY A 86 -15.90 -4.94 1.58
N ILE A 87 -15.54 -3.66 1.79
CA ILE A 87 -16.36 -2.70 2.54
C ILE A 87 -17.72 -2.50 1.85
N PHE A 88 -17.75 -2.40 0.52
CA PHE A 88 -19.01 -2.31 -0.22
C PHE A 88 -19.95 -3.48 0.05
N ILE A 89 -19.40 -4.70 -0.03
CA ILE A 89 -20.18 -5.93 0.18
C ILE A 89 -20.72 -5.95 1.61
N ALA A 90 -19.87 -5.65 2.60
CA ALA A 90 -20.25 -5.60 4.00
C ALA A 90 -21.37 -4.57 4.26
N MET A 91 -21.22 -3.36 3.70
CA MET A 91 -22.22 -2.29 3.79
C MET A 91 -23.56 -2.70 3.17
N LYS A 92 -23.54 -3.28 1.96
CA LYS A 92 -24.78 -3.74 1.29
C LYS A 92 -25.43 -4.91 2.01
N ALA A 93 -24.64 -5.83 2.55
CA ALA A 93 -25.13 -6.94 3.37
C ALA A 93 -25.82 -6.42 4.65
N ARG A 94 -25.26 -5.39 5.29
CA ARG A 94 -25.84 -4.76 6.47
C ARG A 94 -27.18 -4.08 6.20
N VAL A 95 -27.29 -3.34 5.08
CA VAL A 95 -28.57 -2.74 4.65
C VAL A 95 -29.62 -3.82 4.37
N ALA A 96 -29.25 -4.91 3.70
CA ALA A 96 -30.15 -6.04 3.46
C ALA A 96 -30.57 -6.72 4.78
N TRP A 97 -29.64 -6.83 5.74
CA TRP A 97 -29.93 -7.35 7.08
C TRP A 97 -30.94 -6.48 7.81
N TYR A 98 -30.77 -5.15 7.83
CA TYR A 98 -31.71 -4.22 8.45
C TYR A 98 -33.11 -4.29 7.83
N ALA A 99 -33.19 -4.44 6.51
CA ALA A 99 -34.46 -4.63 5.81
C ALA A 99 -35.14 -5.96 6.20
N ALA A 100 -34.35 -7.04 6.36
CA ALA A 100 -34.86 -8.35 6.75
C ALA A 100 -35.31 -8.39 8.22
N THR A 101 -34.64 -7.69 9.13
CA THR A 101 -34.98 -7.69 10.56
C THR A 101 -36.06 -6.65 10.93
N GLN A 102 -36.69 -5.98 9.96
CA GLN A 102 -37.71 -4.94 10.16
C GLN A 102 -37.30 -3.88 11.21
N TRP A 103 -36.03 -3.48 11.19
CA TRP A 103 -35.51 -2.53 12.18
C TRP A 103 -36.09 -1.13 11.88
N ALA A 104 -37.14 -0.74 12.61
CA ALA A 104 -37.85 0.51 12.38
C ALA A 104 -37.03 1.71 12.88
N ILE A 105 -36.66 2.60 11.96
CA ILE A 105 -35.99 3.88 12.26
C ILE A 105 -37.06 4.91 12.62
N SER A 106 -36.92 5.60 13.75
CA SER A 106 -37.82 6.69 14.16
C SER A 106 -37.86 7.81 13.11
N ASP A 107 -39.02 8.42 12.86
CA ASP A 107 -39.21 9.39 11.77
C ASP A 107 -38.27 10.62 11.83
N ASP A 108 -37.89 11.09 13.02
CA ASP A 108 -36.92 12.20 13.18
C ASP A 108 -35.49 11.83 12.74
N LEU A 109 -35.10 10.56 12.92
CA LEU A 109 -33.80 10.06 12.46
C LEU A 109 -33.79 9.77 10.95
N ARG A 110 -34.95 9.76 10.30
CA ARG A 110 -35.08 9.43 8.87
C ARG A 110 -34.55 10.53 7.97
N ALA A 111 -34.78 11.80 8.33
CA ALA A 111 -34.26 12.95 7.58
C ALA A 111 -32.73 13.07 7.69
N VAL A 112 -32.19 12.94 8.91
CA VAL A 112 -30.74 12.93 9.16
C VAL A 112 -30.10 11.70 8.52
N GLY A 113 -30.74 10.54 8.63
CA GLY A 113 -30.27 9.29 8.03
C GLY A 113 -30.20 9.35 6.50
N GLY A 114 -31.17 10.00 5.85
CA GLY A 114 -31.15 10.22 4.41
C GLY A 114 -29.97 11.08 3.95
N LEU A 115 -29.67 12.15 4.68
CA LEU A 115 -28.57 13.06 4.33
C LEU A 115 -27.20 12.39 4.55
N VAL A 116 -27.00 11.74 5.70
CA VAL A 116 -25.78 11.00 6.00
C VAL A 116 -25.59 9.81 5.03
N GLY A 117 -26.67 9.12 4.66
CA GLY A 117 -26.62 8.04 3.66
C GLY A 117 -26.26 8.51 2.25
N MET A 118 -26.67 9.73 1.86
CA MET A 118 -26.20 10.31 0.59
C MET A 118 -24.71 10.63 0.64
N VAL A 119 -24.25 11.27 1.72
CA VAL A 119 -22.82 11.58 1.92
C VAL A 119 -21.98 10.32 1.86
N ASP A 120 -22.38 9.28 2.57
CA ASP A 120 -21.74 7.97 2.56
C ASP A 120 -21.64 7.39 1.13
N ARG A 121 -22.76 7.36 0.41
CA ARG A 121 -22.80 6.81 -0.97
C ARG A 121 -21.87 7.55 -1.93
N TYR A 122 -21.83 8.87 -1.87
CA TYR A 122 -20.95 9.66 -2.74
C TYR A 122 -19.48 9.56 -2.33
N ALA A 123 -19.18 9.53 -1.03
CA ALA A 123 -17.84 9.30 -0.51
C ALA A 123 -17.31 7.92 -0.93
N PHE A 124 -18.15 6.89 -0.82
CA PHE A 124 -17.83 5.55 -1.27
C PHE A 124 -17.61 5.49 -2.79
N LEU A 125 -18.51 6.08 -3.59
CA LEU A 125 -18.37 6.10 -5.04
C LEU A 125 -17.09 6.82 -5.48
N LEU A 126 -16.77 7.94 -4.82
CA LEU A 126 -15.52 8.66 -5.05
C LEU A 126 -14.30 7.78 -4.72
N ALA A 127 -14.31 7.09 -3.58
CA ALA A 127 -13.25 6.17 -3.19
C ALA A 127 -13.05 5.05 -4.22
N ALA A 128 -14.15 4.46 -4.73
CA ALA A 128 -14.12 3.42 -5.73
C ALA A 128 -13.57 3.92 -7.08
N ILE A 129 -14.04 5.07 -7.57
CA ILE A 129 -13.57 5.66 -8.84
C ILE A 129 -12.10 6.02 -8.73
N VAL A 130 -11.70 6.72 -7.68
CA VAL A 130 -10.31 7.17 -7.49
C VAL A 130 -9.36 5.99 -7.26
N GLY A 131 -9.77 5.00 -6.47
CA GLY A 131 -9.00 3.78 -6.23
C GLY A 131 -8.80 2.97 -7.51
N LEU A 132 -9.86 2.77 -8.29
CA LEU A 132 -9.81 2.06 -9.57
C LEU A 132 -8.97 2.82 -10.60
N ALA A 133 -9.16 4.14 -10.71
CA ALA A 133 -8.38 4.99 -11.60
C ALA A 133 -6.89 4.96 -11.24
N GLY A 134 -6.55 5.06 -9.96
CA GLY A 134 -5.17 4.92 -9.47
C GLY A 134 -4.57 3.55 -9.81
N TRP A 135 -5.33 2.48 -9.61
CA TRP A 135 -4.88 1.13 -9.95
C TRP A 135 -4.69 0.91 -11.46
N LEU A 136 -5.65 1.34 -12.28
CA LEU A 136 -5.52 1.25 -13.74
C LEU A 136 -4.36 2.10 -14.26
N TYR A 137 -4.12 3.26 -13.64
CA TYR A 137 -3.01 4.14 -13.98
C TYR A 137 -1.64 3.50 -13.70
N ILE A 138 -1.46 2.80 -12.59
CA ILE A 138 -0.19 2.09 -12.30
C ILE A 138 -0.06 0.78 -13.08
N ARG A 139 -1.18 0.10 -13.38
CA ARG A 139 -1.19 -1.16 -14.14
C ARG A 139 -0.85 -0.96 -15.61
N SER A 140 -1.36 0.10 -16.23
CA SER A 140 -1.16 0.41 -17.65
C SER A 140 0.25 0.88 -17.99
N ARG A 141 1.13 1.05 -17.00
CA ARG A 141 2.45 1.65 -17.17
C ARG A 141 3.54 0.62 -16.95
N GLU A 142 4.43 0.51 -17.92
CA GLU A 142 5.62 -0.33 -17.86
C GLU A 142 6.55 0.11 -16.75
N ILE A 143 7.26 -0.86 -16.16
CA ILE A 143 8.24 -0.58 -15.11
C ILE A 143 9.49 -0.08 -15.81
N PRO A 144 9.86 1.21 -15.67
CA PRO A 144 11.05 1.71 -16.33
C PRO A 144 12.29 1.09 -15.70
N ALA A 145 13.30 0.77 -16.53
CA ALA A 145 14.58 0.21 -16.08
C ALA A 145 15.41 1.20 -15.24
N ALA A 146 15.09 2.50 -15.32
CA ALA A 146 15.73 3.56 -14.54
C ALA A 146 14.67 4.51 -13.96
N LEU A 147 14.87 4.99 -12.71
CA LEU A 147 13.95 5.94 -12.08
C LEU A 147 14.10 7.33 -12.72
N HIS A 148 13.38 7.57 -13.81
CA HIS A 148 13.30 8.91 -14.36
C HIS A 148 12.48 9.84 -13.45
N PRO A 149 12.78 11.16 -13.43
CA PRO A 149 12.00 12.14 -12.66
C PRO A 149 10.51 12.14 -13.04
N ALA A 150 10.16 11.72 -14.26
CA ALA A 150 8.79 11.47 -14.69
C ALA A 150 8.11 10.34 -13.91
N TYR A 151 8.80 9.23 -13.66
CA TYR A 151 8.28 8.09 -12.89
C TYR A 151 8.07 8.46 -11.41
N ARG A 152 8.93 9.31 -10.85
CA ARG A 152 8.74 9.85 -9.50
C ARG A 152 7.47 10.70 -9.38
N ARG A 153 7.24 11.61 -10.34
CA ARG A 153 5.99 12.40 -10.38
C ARG A 153 4.77 11.48 -10.51
N GLN A 154 4.89 10.42 -11.29
CA GLN A 154 3.84 9.42 -11.47
C GLN A 154 3.52 8.66 -10.18
N LEU A 155 4.53 8.17 -9.45
CA LEU A 155 4.35 7.54 -8.14
C LEU A 155 3.72 8.50 -7.14
N HIS A 156 4.12 9.76 -7.13
CA HIS A 156 3.51 10.77 -6.26
C HIS A 156 2.03 10.99 -6.59
N ARG A 157 1.67 11.07 -7.89
CA ARG A 157 0.26 11.15 -8.30
C ARG A 157 -0.54 9.93 -7.87
N PHE A 158 0.00 8.73 -8.07
CA PHE A 158 -0.64 7.49 -7.60
C PHE A 158 -0.85 7.53 -6.08
N PHE A 159 0.16 7.97 -5.34
CA PHE A 159 0.08 8.11 -3.89
C PHE A 159 -1.01 9.09 -3.46
N VAL A 160 -1.08 10.26 -4.09
CA VAL A 160 -2.13 11.25 -3.85
C VAL A 160 -3.51 10.65 -4.12
N LEU A 161 -3.70 9.94 -5.24
CA LEU A 161 -4.96 9.25 -5.55
C LEU A 161 -5.31 8.21 -4.49
N CYS A 162 -4.36 7.39 -4.05
CA CYS A 162 -4.57 6.43 -2.97
C CYS A 162 -4.95 7.11 -1.65
N CYS A 163 -4.30 8.21 -1.28
CA CYS A 163 -4.67 9.00 -0.09
C CYS A 163 -6.07 9.58 -0.21
N THR A 164 -6.43 10.15 -1.37
CA THR A 164 -7.77 10.67 -1.61
C THR A 164 -8.82 9.56 -1.51
N ALA A 165 -8.57 8.38 -2.11
CA ALA A 165 -9.46 7.23 -1.99
C ALA A 165 -9.59 6.75 -0.54
N ALA A 166 -8.49 6.66 0.20
CA ALA A 166 -8.50 6.25 1.61
C ALA A 166 -9.24 7.26 2.50
N ALA A 167 -9.07 8.56 2.26
CA ALA A 167 -9.79 9.61 2.98
C ALA A 167 -11.30 9.55 2.70
N ALA A 168 -11.70 9.40 1.43
CA ALA A 168 -13.10 9.25 1.06
C ALA A 168 -13.73 7.99 1.68
N LEU A 169 -13.00 6.87 1.69
CA LEU A 169 -13.40 5.63 2.34
C LEU A 169 -13.56 5.80 3.87
N ALA A 170 -12.63 6.51 4.52
CA ALA A 170 -12.71 6.80 5.95
C ALA A 170 -13.94 7.64 6.29
N VAL A 171 -14.27 8.66 5.47
CA VAL A 171 -15.49 9.46 5.63
C VAL A 171 -16.74 8.59 5.50
N SER A 172 -16.78 7.67 4.54
CA SER A 172 -17.88 6.71 4.37
C SER A 172 -18.04 5.83 5.61
N VAL A 173 -16.97 5.16 6.07
CA VAL A 173 -17.02 4.31 7.28
C VAL A 173 -17.41 5.09 8.53
N VAL A 174 -16.92 6.33 8.71
CA VAL A 174 -17.33 7.16 9.86
C VAL A 174 -18.81 7.54 9.76
N SER A 175 -19.30 7.88 8.57
CA SER A 175 -20.71 8.23 8.34
C SER A 175 -21.62 7.05 8.66
N ASP A 176 -21.26 5.86 8.18
CA ASP A 176 -21.96 4.62 8.50
C ASP A 176 -21.84 4.23 9.99
N ALA A 177 -20.75 4.61 10.68
CA ALA A 177 -20.59 4.39 12.12
C ALA A 177 -21.60 5.21 12.90
N VAL A 178 -21.74 6.47 12.50
CA VAL A 178 -22.70 7.41 13.08
C VAL A 178 -24.12 6.90 12.85
N LEU A 179 -24.47 6.47 11.64
CA LEU A 179 -25.79 5.87 11.35
C LEU A 179 -26.06 4.64 12.21
N THR A 180 -25.10 3.73 12.30
CA THR A 180 -25.22 2.51 13.10
C THR A 180 -25.39 2.85 14.58
N ALA A 181 -24.62 3.82 15.11
CA ALA A 181 -24.71 4.25 16.51
C ALA A 181 -26.05 4.94 16.82
N LEU A 182 -26.57 5.76 15.91
CA LEU A 182 -27.87 6.40 16.04
C LEU A 182 -28.99 5.36 16.07
N ASN A 183 -28.92 4.34 15.20
CA ASN A 183 -29.87 3.24 15.19
C ASN A 183 -29.81 2.39 16.46
N LEU A 184 -28.61 2.12 16.99
CA LEU A 184 -28.43 1.34 18.22
C LEU A 184 -29.00 2.05 19.46
N ARG A 185 -28.93 3.38 19.55
CA ARG A 185 -29.48 4.14 20.69
C ARG A 185 -31.01 4.04 20.81
N GLY A 186 -31.71 3.71 19.73
CA GLY A 186 -33.17 3.59 19.69
C GLY A 186 -33.70 2.20 20.04
N THR A 187 -32.85 1.20 20.30
CA THR A 187 -33.28 -0.20 20.48
C THR A 187 -32.54 -0.92 21.62
N GLU A 188 -33.22 -1.86 22.27
CA GLU A 188 -32.59 -2.74 23.25
C GLU A 188 -31.51 -3.62 22.58
N LEU A 189 -30.36 -3.77 23.24
CA LEU A 189 -29.22 -4.55 22.74
C LEU A 189 -29.61 -6.03 22.59
N SER A 190 -30.04 -6.41 21.39
CA SER A 190 -30.42 -7.77 21.01
C SER A 190 -29.27 -8.49 20.29
N ALA A 191 -29.32 -9.83 20.19
CA ALA A 191 -28.37 -10.60 19.39
C ALA A 191 -28.29 -10.13 17.92
N ALA A 192 -29.36 -9.51 17.41
CA ALA A 192 -29.40 -8.91 16.07
C ALA A 192 -28.45 -7.71 15.88
N SER A 193 -28.02 -7.02 16.95
CA SER A 193 -27.08 -5.89 16.87
C SER A 193 -25.61 -6.29 16.82
N VAL A 194 -25.29 -7.55 17.15
CA VAL A 194 -23.89 -8.04 17.19
C VAL A 194 -23.27 -8.08 15.79
N VAL A 195 -24.03 -8.53 14.78
CA VAL A 195 -23.55 -8.65 13.39
C VAL A 195 -23.11 -7.29 12.82
N PRO A 196 -23.93 -6.21 12.90
CA PRO A 196 -23.51 -4.87 12.50
C PRO A 196 -22.25 -4.35 13.22
N ILE A 197 -22.14 -4.58 14.54
CA ILE A 197 -21.00 -4.08 15.33
C ILE A 197 -19.70 -4.77 14.90
N ILE A 198 -19.73 -6.09 14.71
CA ILE A 198 -18.57 -6.86 14.24
C ILE A 198 -18.18 -6.43 12.83
N SER A 199 -19.14 -6.34 11.91
CA SER A 199 -18.90 -5.85 10.54
C SER A 199 -18.21 -4.48 10.57
N MET A 200 -18.69 -3.59 11.43
CA MET A 200 -18.17 -2.24 11.51
C MET A 200 -16.75 -2.16 12.07
N THR A 201 -16.47 -2.97 13.09
CA THR A 201 -15.13 -3.09 13.65
C THR A 201 -14.13 -3.60 12.60
N ILE A 202 -14.55 -4.57 11.78
CA ILE A 202 -13.73 -5.10 10.68
C ILE A 202 -13.48 -4.01 9.63
N GLU A 203 -14.51 -3.26 9.23
CA GLU A 203 -14.38 -2.18 8.23
C GLU A 203 -13.40 -1.10 8.70
N ILE A 204 -13.53 -0.62 9.95
CA ILE A 204 -12.61 0.34 10.56
C ILE A 204 -11.16 -0.19 10.57
N ALA A 205 -10.98 -1.45 10.98
CA ALA A 205 -9.66 -2.09 10.98
C ALA A 205 -9.07 -2.19 9.56
N CYS A 206 -9.88 -2.52 8.55
CA CYS A 206 -9.46 -2.57 7.15
C CYS A 206 -9.05 -1.19 6.62
N VAL A 207 -9.81 -0.13 6.91
CA VAL A 207 -9.44 1.24 6.53
C VAL A 207 -8.14 1.66 7.22
N GLY A 208 -8.02 1.42 8.52
CA GLY A 208 -6.81 1.74 9.28
C GLY A 208 -5.57 1.03 8.74
N MET A 209 -5.70 -0.27 8.44
CA MET A 209 -4.64 -1.06 7.82
C MET A 209 -4.27 -0.53 6.44
N LEU A 210 -5.25 -0.15 5.61
CA LEU A 210 -5.02 0.42 4.29
C LEU A 210 -4.26 1.75 4.37
N VAL A 211 -4.68 2.65 5.26
CA VAL A 211 -4.02 3.96 5.50
C VAL A 211 -2.58 3.74 5.97
N PHE A 212 -2.36 2.85 6.94
CA PHE A 212 -1.03 2.52 7.44
C PHE A 212 -0.13 1.96 6.32
N HIS A 213 -0.66 1.06 5.51
CA HIS A 213 0.08 0.45 4.40
C HIS A 213 0.44 1.48 3.33
N ILE A 214 -0.49 2.39 2.98
CA ILE A 214 -0.23 3.51 2.08
C ILE A 214 0.89 4.38 2.67
N TYR A 215 0.77 4.84 3.92
CA TYR A 215 1.77 5.69 4.56
C TYR A 215 3.17 5.06 4.58
N GLY A 216 3.28 3.76 4.90
CA GLY A 216 4.54 3.04 4.87
C GLY A 216 5.20 3.02 3.48
N ILE A 217 4.41 2.91 2.40
CA ILE A 217 4.92 2.99 1.03
C ILE A 217 5.40 4.40 0.70
N ALA A 218 4.67 5.44 1.12
CA ALA A 218 5.10 6.82 0.93
C ALA A 218 6.45 7.09 1.59
N GLN A 219 6.61 6.63 2.82
CA GLN A 219 7.84 6.81 3.58
C GLN A 219 9.01 6.11 2.89
N ARG A 220 8.83 4.87 2.45
CA ARG A 220 9.84 4.14 1.66
C ARG A 220 10.16 4.83 0.34
N ALA A 221 9.15 5.34 -0.36
CA ALA A 221 9.34 6.10 -1.60
C ALA A 221 10.14 7.39 -1.38
N ALA A 222 9.90 8.08 -0.25
CA ALA A 222 10.63 9.28 0.12
C ALA A 222 12.10 8.98 0.45
N SER A 223 12.37 7.90 1.18
CA SER A 223 13.72 7.42 1.47
C SER A 223 14.46 7.00 0.20
N ALA A 224 13.81 6.22 -0.68
CA ALA A 224 14.38 5.85 -1.98
C ALA A 224 14.70 7.09 -2.84
N ALA A 225 13.87 8.13 -2.79
CA ALA A 225 14.13 9.38 -3.50
C ALA A 225 15.28 10.21 -2.89
N ALA A 226 15.59 10.05 -1.61
CA ALA A 226 16.73 10.70 -0.96
C ALA A 226 18.05 10.08 -1.42
N LEU A 227 18.10 8.75 -1.56
CA LEU A 227 19.26 8.01 -2.09
C LEU A 227 19.68 8.43 -3.50
N MET A 228 18.81 9.09 -4.26
CA MET A 228 19.06 9.51 -5.64
C MET A 228 19.46 10.99 -5.78
N LYS A 229 19.42 11.79 -4.70
CA LYS A 229 19.74 13.23 -4.75
C LYS A 229 21.19 13.57 -4.41
N THR A 230 21.87 12.68 -3.70
CA THR A 230 23.30 12.79 -3.37
C THR A 230 24.17 12.33 -4.54
#